data_AF-A0A8X7W2W3-F1
#
_entry.id   AF-A0A8X7W2W3-F1
#
_cell.length_a   1.000
_cell.length_b   1.000
_cell.length_c   1.000
_cell.angle_alpha   90.00
_cell.angle_beta   90.00
_cell.angle_gamma   90.00
#
_symmetry.space_group_name_H-M   'P 1'
#
loop_
_entity.id
_entity.type
_entity.pdbx_description
1 polymer ?
#
loop_
_entity_poly.entity_id
_entity_poly.type
_entity_poly.pdbx_seq_one_letter_code
_entity_poly.pdbx_strand_id
1 'polypeptide(L)'
;MKVYATDDKEIIMELSVKWAGNPNILVAAHAFGLKATVQVVDLQVFATPRITLKPLVPSFPCFANIFVSLMDKPQVDFGLKLLGADVMAIPGLYRFIQELIKDQVANMYLWPKTLNVQIMDPSKAMKKPVGLLNVKVIKAIKLKKKDLLGGSDPYVKLTLSGDKVPGKKTVVKHSNLNPEWNEEFDLVVKEPENQELKLVVYDWEQVGKHDKIGMNVIPLKDLTPEEPKLMTLELLKSMEPNEPVSEKSRGQLVVEVEYKPFKEDDIPDNLDDPNAVEKAPEGTPSGGGLLVVIVHEAEDLEGKYHTNPSVRLMFKGEERKTKRVKKNREPRWDEDFQFPLDEPPINDKLHVEVISTTSRIGLNMHPKETLGYVVINLGDVVSNRRINDKYHLIDSKNGRIQIELQWRTSS
;
A
#
# COMPACT_ATOMS: atom_id res chain seq x y z
N MET A 1 -29.63 0.03 7.86
CA MET A 1 -28.20 0.37 7.68
C MET A 1 -28.08 1.10 6.37
N LYS A 2 -27.53 2.32 6.39
CA LYS A 2 -27.16 3.03 5.16
C LYS A 2 -25.64 3.03 5.08
N VAL A 3 -25.09 2.73 3.91
CA VAL A 3 -23.64 2.68 3.68
C VAL A 3 -23.30 3.68 2.60
N TYR A 4 -22.29 4.49 2.88
CA TYR A 4 -21.77 5.50 1.98
C TYR A 4 -20.28 5.21 1.80
N ALA A 5 -19.86 5.11 0.54
CA ALA A 5 -18.45 5.24 0.20
C ALA A 5 -18.23 6.72 -0.15
N THR A 6 -17.21 7.33 0.44
CA THR A 6 -16.83 8.72 0.17
C THR A 6 -15.63 8.78 -0.77
N ASP A 7 -15.46 9.91 -1.44
CA ASP A 7 -14.34 10.14 -2.36
C ASP A 7 -12.99 10.10 -1.61
N ASP A 8 -12.98 10.43 -0.31
CA ASP A 8 -11.83 10.41 0.59
C ASP A 8 -11.38 9.00 1.05
N LYS A 9 -11.86 7.93 0.40
CA LYS A 9 -11.59 6.54 0.80
C LYS A 9 -11.97 6.29 2.26
N GLU A 10 -13.14 6.77 2.68
CA GLU A 10 -13.72 6.41 3.97
C GLU A 10 -15.01 5.63 3.71
N ILE A 11 -15.24 4.58 4.52
CA ILE A 11 -16.52 3.88 4.53
C ILE A 11 -17.32 4.42 5.71
N ILE A 12 -18.46 5.03 5.43
CA ILE A 12 -19.37 5.55 6.44
C ILE A 12 -20.60 4.64 6.49
N MET A 13 -20.94 4.19 7.69
CA MET A 13 -22.10 3.34 7.96
C MET A 13 -22.98 4.01 9.00
N GLU A 14 -24.24 4.23 8.66
CA GLU A 14 -25.25 4.71 9.60
C GLU A 14 -26.15 3.56 10.02
N LEU A 15 -26.14 3.29 11.33
CA LEU A 15 -26.93 2.24 11.95
C LEU A 15 -28.05 2.87 12.78
N SER A 16 -29.19 2.22 12.80
CA SER A 16 -30.20 2.46 13.83
C SER A 16 -30.06 1.33 14.83
N VAL A 17 -29.55 1.64 16.01
CA VAL A 17 -29.36 0.70 17.11
C VAL A 17 -30.50 0.87 18.08
N LYS A 18 -31.15 -0.24 18.40
CA LYS A 18 -32.14 -0.35 19.46
C LYS A 18 -31.69 -1.48 20.37
N TRP A 19 -31.41 -1.15 21.62
CA TRP A 19 -31.02 -2.11 22.62
C TRP A 19 -32.00 -2.02 23.79
N ALA A 20 -32.52 -3.15 24.22
CA ALA A 20 -33.39 -3.24 25.38
C ALA A 20 -32.93 -4.43 26.20
N GLY A 21 -32.70 -4.22 27.49
CA GLY A 21 -32.27 -5.26 28.40
C GLY A 21 -32.58 -4.87 29.84
N ASN A 22 -32.41 -5.83 30.74
CA ASN A 22 -32.53 -5.57 32.17
C ASN A 22 -31.16 -5.73 32.83
N PRO A 23 -30.25 -4.75 32.64
CA PRO A 23 -28.93 -4.81 33.24
C PRO A 23 -29.02 -4.53 34.74
N ASN A 24 -28.16 -5.16 35.52
CA ASN A 24 -28.04 -4.88 36.95
C ASN A 24 -26.95 -3.83 37.20
N ILE A 25 -27.26 -2.55 36.95
CA ILE A 25 -26.32 -1.44 37.15
C ILE A 25 -26.56 -0.83 38.53
N LEU A 26 -25.56 -0.89 39.42
CA LEU A 26 -25.62 -0.33 40.77
C LEU A 26 -24.72 0.89 40.87
N VAL A 27 -25.31 2.05 41.11
CA VAL A 27 -24.61 3.32 41.34
C VAL A 27 -24.67 3.63 42.83
N ALA A 28 -23.52 3.64 43.49
CA ALA A 28 -23.41 4.06 44.89
C ALA A 28 -23.02 5.54 44.95
N ALA A 29 -23.86 6.36 45.55
CA ALA A 29 -23.58 7.76 45.85
C ALA A 29 -23.28 7.92 47.34
N HIS A 30 -22.20 8.63 47.66
CA HIS A 30 -21.81 8.99 49.01
C HIS A 30 -21.99 10.50 49.20
N ALA A 31 -22.90 10.89 50.09
CA ALA A 31 -23.13 12.30 50.41
C ALA A 31 -23.47 12.44 51.90
N PHE A 32 -22.91 13.45 52.58
CA PHE A 32 -23.19 13.77 53.98
C PHE A 32 -23.09 12.57 54.96
N GLY A 33 -22.14 11.66 54.74
CA GLY A 33 -21.96 10.45 55.56
C GLY A 33 -22.96 9.32 55.29
N LEU A 34 -23.91 9.51 54.37
CA LEU A 34 -24.87 8.50 53.93
C LEU A 34 -24.42 7.86 52.62
N LYS A 35 -24.59 6.53 52.52
CA LYS A 35 -24.42 5.76 51.29
C LYS A 35 -25.80 5.42 50.73
N ALA A 36 -26.14 6.00 49.59
CA ALA A 36 -27.34 5.66 48.84
C ALA A 36 -26.96 4.80 47.63
N THR A 37 -27.65 3.68 47.43
CA THR A 37 -27.47 2.85 46.25
C THR A 37 -28.69 3.00 45.35
N VAL A 38 -28.45 3.47 44.12
CA VAL A 38 -29.44 3.55 43.05
C VAL A 38 -29.16 2.42 42.08
N GLN A 39 -30.17 1.61 41.79
CA GLN A 39 -30.13 0.57 40.79
C GLN A 39 -30.85 1.05 39.53
N VAL A 40 -30.19 0.96 38.38
CA VAL A 40 -30.83 1.14 37.08
C VAL A 40 -31.23 -0.24 36.56
N VAL A 41 -32.49 -0.37 36.17
CA VAL A 41 -33.10 -1.60 35.62
C VAL A 41 -33.81 -1.27 34.30
N ASP A 42 -34.24 -2.28 33.55
CA ASP A 42 -35.10 -2.11 32.35
C ASP A 42 -34.60 -1.04 31.36
N LEU A 43 -33.29 -1.01 31.10
CA LEU A 43 -32.63 -0.01 30.27
C LEU A 43 -32.93 -0.27 28.79
N GLN A 44 -33.41 0.77 28.12
CA GLN A 44 -33.65 0.82 26.69
C GLN A 44 -32.90 2.01 26.09
N VAL A 45 -32.19 1.76 25.00
CA VAL A 45 -31.38 2.75 24.29
C VAL A 45 -31.71 2.69 22.81
N PHE A 46 -32.07 3.84 22.25
CA PHE A 46 -32.26 4.03 20.82
C PHE A 46 -31.26 5.09 20.36
N ALA A 47 -30.40 4.72 19.43
CA ALA A 47 -29.34 5.59 18.95
C ALA A 47 -29.12 5.41 17.45
N THR A 48 -28.64 6.47 16.81
CA THR A 48 -28.26 6.50 15.39
C THR A 48 -26.75 6.70 15.24
N PRO A 49 -25.92 5.69 15.58
CA PRO A 49 -24.48 5.83 15.43
C PRO A 49 -24.08 5.85 13.94
N ARG A 50 -23.21 6.81 13.61
CA ARG A 50 -22.42 6.87 12.39
C ARG A 50 -21.03 6.30 12.69
N ILE A 51 -20.70 5.22 11.98
CA ILE A 51 -19.40 4.53 12.04
C ILE A 51 -18.62 4.90 10.78
N THR A 52 -17.42 5.45 10.93
CA THR A 52 -16.53 5.78 9.82
C THR A 52 -15.25 4.95 9.92
N LEU A 53 -14.90 4.25 8.84
CA LEU A 53 -13.65 3.48 8.73
C LEU A 53 -12.63 4.31 7.94
N LYS A 54 -11.53 4.73 8.57
CA LYS A 54 -10.47 5.51 7.91
C LYS A 54 -9.13 5.56 8.64
N PRO A 55 -8.02 5.84 7.92
CA PRO A 55 -7.90 5.69 6.46
C PRO A 55 -8.10 4.23 6.03
N LEU A 56 -8.61 4.02 4.82
CA LEU A 56 -8.56 2.70 4.19
C LEU A 56 -7.12 2.38 3.79
N VAL A 57 -6.70 1.14 4.02
CA VAL A 57 -5.33 0.66 3.76
C VAL A 57 -5.36 -0.63 2.93
N PRO A 58 -4.31 -0.96 2.16
CA PRO A 58 -4.31 -2.14 1.28
C PRO A 58 -4.11 -3.47 2.03
N SER A 59 -3.72 -3.44 3.31
CA SER A 59 -3.55 -4.61 4.16
C SER A 59 -4.81 -4.90 4.98
N PHE A 60 -5.18 -6.16 5.14
CA PHE A 60 -6.27 -6.57 6.03
C PHE A 60 -6.06 -6.01 7.46
N PRO A 61 -7.09 -5.46 8.14
CA PRO A 61 -8.53 -5.48 7.82
C PRO A 61 -9.02 -4.42 6.82
N CYS A 62 -8.10 -3.77 6.11
CA CYS A 62 -8.31 -2.75 5.08
C CYS A 62 -8.68 -1.35 5.58
N PHE A 63 -8.56 -1.11 6.89
CA PHE A 63 -8.72 0.21 7.50
C PHE A 63 -7.87 0.32 8.77
N ALA A 64 -7.44 1.54 9.11
CA ALA A 64 -6.62 1.78 10.28
C ALA A 64 -7.40 2.11 11.56
N ASN A 65 -8.47 2.90 11.45
CA ASN A 65 -9.26 3.31 12.62
C ASN A 65 -10.77 3.18 12.37
N ILE A 66 -11.51 3.06 13.47
CA ILE A 66 -12.97 3.15 13.52
C ILE A 66 -13.33 4.40 14.32
N PHE A 67 -14.10 5.29 13.72
CA PHE A 67 -14.67 6.46 14.38
C PHE A 67 -16.16 6.26 14.57
N VAL A 68 -16.66 6.43 15.80
CA VAL A 68 -18.09 6.34 16.11
C VAL A 68 -18.59 7.68 16.62
N SER A 69 -19.63 8.21 16.01
CA SER A 69 -20.36 9.40 16.46
C SER A 69 -21.86 9.14 16.47
N LEU A 70 -22.61 9.90 17.25
CA LEU A 70 -24.06 9.93 17.24
C LEU A 70 -24.53 11.08 16.36
N MET A 71 -25.48 10.80 15.46
CA MET A 71 -26.07 11.84 14.61
C MET A 71 -27.11 12.68 15.34
N ASP A 72 -27.80 12.07 16.29
CA ASP A 72 -28.82 12.69 17.11
C ASP A 72 -28.58 12.36 18.58
N LYS A 73 -29.19 13.14 19.49
CA LYS A 73 -29.20 12.78 20.92
C LYS A 73 -29.87 11.41 21.08
N PRO A 74 -29.26 10.47 21.83
CA PRO A 74 -29.85 9.16 22.00
C PRO A 74 -31.14 9.25 22.81
N GLN A 75 -32.09 8.34 22.55
CA GLN A 75 -33.22 8.15 23.44
C GLN A 75 -32.85 7.06 24.43
N VAL A 76 -33.01 7.37 25.71
CA VAL A 76 -32.68 6.47 26.82
C VAL A 76 -33.90 6.44 27.72
N ASP A 77 -34.40 5.24 27.99
CA ASP A 77 -35.46 4.96 28.96
C ASP A 77 -34.95 3.88 29.91
N PHE A 78 -35.35 3.93 31.17
CA PHE A 78 -34.84 3.04 32.21
C PHE A 78 -35.82 3.00 33.39
N GLY A 79 -35.68 1.99 34.24
CA GLY A 79 -36.25 1.88 35.58
C GLY A 79 -35.22 2.29 36.66
N LEU A 80 -35.67 2.87 37.78
CA LEU A 80 -34.80 3.22 38.91
C LEU A 80 -35.34 2.63 40.19
N LYS A 81 -34.46 1.99 40.95
CA LYS A 81 -34.73 1.60 42.34
C LYS A 81 -33.74 2.28 43.28
N LEU A 82 -34.23 2.98 44.29
CA LEU A 82 -33.43 3.53 45.37
C LEU A 82 -33.60 2.62 46.59
N LEU A 83 -32.50 2.05 47.10
CA LEU A 83 -32.55 1.14 48.25
C LEU A 83 -33.57 -0.01 48.08
N GLY A 84 -33.78 -0.46 46.84
CA GLY A 84 -34.74 -1.52 46.50
C GLY A 84 -36.18 -1.06 46.25
N ALA A 85 -36.52 0.19 46.54
CA ALA A 85 -37.84 0.76 46.26
C ALA A 85 -37.88 1.42 44.87
N ASP A 86 -38.97 1.22 44.11
CA ASP A 86 -39.19 1.90 42.84
C ASP A 86 -39.44 3.41 43.09
N VAL A 87 -38.63 4.25 42.47
CA VAL A 87 -38.68 5.71 42.64
C VAL A 87 -39.16 6.44 41.39
N MET A 88 -39.70 5.73 40.41
CA MET A 88 -40.22 6.33 39.18
C MET A 88 -41.48 7.18 39.37
N ALA A 89 -42.13 7.05 40.53
CA ALA A 89 -43.28 7.89 40.90
C ALA A 89 -42.89 9.31 41.32
N ILE A 90 -41.60 9.62 41.53
CA ILE A 90 -41.17 10.96 41.96
C ILE A 90 -41.35 11.96 40.79
N PRO A 91 -42.24 12.96 40.90
CA PRO A 91 -42.48 13.90 39.82
C PRO A 91 -41.21 14.66 39.42
N GLY A 92 -40.90 14.69 38.13
CA GLY A 92 -39.77 15.44 37.57
C GLY A 92 -38.40 14.75 37.68
N LEU A 93 -38.19 13.84 38.64
CA LEU A 93 -36.90 13.14 38.81
C LEU A 93 -36.52 12.31 37.58
N TYR A 94 -37.48 11.56 37.04
CA TYR A 94 -37.28 10.75 35.83
C TYR A 94 -36.76 11.60 34.66
N ARG A 95 -37.48 12.68 34.35
CA ARG A 95 -37.15 13.59 33.26
C ARG A 95 -35.79 14.26 33.47
N PHE A 96 -35.48 14.67 34.71
CA PHE A 96 -34.17 15.26 35.03
C PHE A 96 -33.01 14.30 34.74
N ILE A 97 -33.09 13.07 35.23
CA ILE A 97 -32.03 12.07 35.03
C ILE A 97 -31.93 11.68 33.54
N GLN A 98 -33.08 11.55 32.88
CA GLN A 98 -33.11 11.25 31.45
C GLN A 98 -32.41 12.34 30.62
N GLU A 99 -32.70 13.62 30.85
CA GLU A 99 -32.02 14.73 30.18
C GLU A 99 -30.52 14.78 30.53
N LEU A 100 -30.17 14.55 31.80
CA LEU A 100 -28.75 14.50 32.22
C LEU A 100 -27.97 13.43 31.46
N ILE A 101 -28.50 12.20 31.37
CA ILE A 101 -27.84 11.11 30.64
C ILE A 101 -27.74 11.46 29.15
N LYS A 102 -28.82 11.96 28.54
CA LYS A 102 -28.83 12.37 27.13
C LYS A 102 -27.77 13.42 26.86
N ASP A 103 -27.67 14.43 27.71
CA ASP A 103 -26.71 15.52 27.54
C ASP A 103 -25.27 15.06 27.76
N GLN A 104 -25.00 14.21 28.75
CA GLN A 104 -23.66 13.67 28.96
C GLN A 104 -23.21 12.80 27.78
N VAL A 105 -24.06 11.88 27.31
CA VAL A 105 -23.73 11.02 26.16
C VAL A 105 -23.58 11.86 24.88
N ALA A 106 -24.44 12.85 24.66
CA ALA A 106 -24.33 13.76 23.53
C ALA A 106 -23.05 14.59 23.60
N ASN A 107 -22.66 15.09 24.78
CA ASN A 107 -21.43 15.85 24.95
C ASN A 107 -20.16 15.02 24.68
N MET A 108 -20.22 13.69 24.76
CA MET A 108 -19.09 12.83 24.46
C MET A 108 -19.06 12.40 22.99
N TYR A 109 -20.21 12.11 22.39
CA TYR A 109 -20.27 11.38 21.13
C TYR A 109 -21.15 12.01 20.05
N LEU A 110 -21.90 13.08 20.33
CA LEU A 110 -22.67 13.76 19.29
C LEU A 110 -21.69 14.38 18.28
N TRP A 111 -21.96 14.19 16.99
CA TRP A 111 -21.17 14.77 15.92
C TRP A 111 -21.00 16.29 16.14
N PRO A 112 -19.77 16.85 15.98
CA PRO A 112 -18.58 16.26 15.37
C PRO A 112 -17.67 15.44 16.30
N LYS A 113 -18.04 15.24 17.58
CA LYS A 113 -17.22 14.43 18.50
C LYS A 113 -17.30 12.95 18.14
N THR A 114 -16.16 12.28 18.21
CA THR A 114 -16.04 10.87 17.82
C THR A 114 -15.30 10.07 18.89
N LEU A 115 -15.76 8.83 19.10
CA LEU A 115 -14.97 7.79 19.74
C LEU A 115 -14.04 7.20 18.68
N ASN A 116 -12.74 7.40 18.82
CA ASN A 116 -11.73 6.80 17.95
C ASN A 116 -11.22 5.48 18.55
N VAL A 117 -11.32 4.41 17.78
CA VAL A 117 -10.73 3.11 18.09
C VAL A 117 -9.70 2.79 17.01
N GLN A 118 -8.42 2.87 17.38
CA GLN A 118 -7.32 2.47 16.51
C GLN A 118 -7.26 0.95 16.42
N ILE A 119 -7.33 0.42 15.20
CA ILE A 119 -7.26 -1.01 14.90
C ILE A 119 -5.87 -1.41 14.44
N MET A 120 -5.23 -0.57 13.63
CA MET A 120 -3.83 -0.71 13.26
C MET A 120 -3.18 0.66 13.07
N ASP A 121 -1.86 0.68 13.16
CA ASP A 121 -1.06 1.84 12.81
C ASP A 121 -1.03 2.01 11.27
N PRO A 122 -1.56 3.12 10.71
CA PRO A 122 -1.55 3.37 9.27
C PRO A 122 -0.15 3.30 8.66
N SER A 123 0.87 3.74 9.40
CA SER A 123 2.27 3.77 8.95
C SER A 123 2.85 2.36 8.78
N LYS A 124 2.32 1.38 9.52
CA LYS A 124 2.69 -0.04 9.39
C LYS A 124 1.90 -0.76 8.29
N ALA A 125 0.74 -0.22 7.92
CA ALA A 125 -0.14 -0.78 6.89
C ALA A 125 0.36 -0.51 5.46
N MET A 126 0.98 0.65 5.25
CA MET A 126 1.71 1.00 4.03
C MET A 126 3.21 0.82 4.28
N LYS A 127 3.76 -0.37 3.99
CA LYS A 127 5.21 -0.58 4.16
C LYS A 127 5.98 0.35 3.20
N LYS A 128 6.47 1.47 3.74
CA LYS A 128 7.25 2.47 3.00
C LYS A 128 8.56 1.81 2.51
N PRO A 129 9.04 2.15 1.31
CA PRO A 129 10.42 1.84 0.91
C PRO A 129 11.42 2.41 1.92
N VAL A 130 12.37 1.58 2.37
CA VAL A 130 13.42 1.93 3.34
C VAL A 130 14.83 1.80 2.78
N GLY A 131 14.98 1.29 1.55
CA GLY A 131 16.26 1.28 0.85
C GLY A 131 16.20 0.56 -0.49
N LEU A 132 17.36 0.47 -1.15
CA LEU A 132 17.58 -0.30 -2.37
C LEU A 132 18.51 -1.46 -2.10
N LEU A 133 18.20 -2.62 -2.68
CA LEU A 133 19.11 -3.74 -2.77
C LEU A 133 19.63 -3.80 -4.20
N ASN A 134 20.90 -3.43 -4.38
CA ASN A 134 21.61 -3.63 -5.63
C ASN A 134 22.08 -5.08 -5.71
N VAL A 135 21.80 -5.73 -6.83
CA VAL A 135 22.17 -7.12 -7.08
C VAL A 135 22.84 -7.23 -8.44
N LYS A 136 24.12 -7.55 -8.44
CA LYS A 136 24.88 -7.89 -9.64
C LYS A 136 24.92 -9.40 -9.83
N VAL A 137 24.23 -9.89 -10.85
CA VAL A 137 24.32 -11.29 -11.27
C VAL A 137 25.52 -11.44 -12.18
N ILE A 138 26.62 -11.98 -11.64
CA ILE A 138 27.91 -12.05 -12.34
C ILE A 138 27.91 -13.26 -13.28
N LYS A 139 27.86 -14.48 -12.73
CA LYS A 139 27.98 -15.71 -13.51
C LYS A 139 27.42 -16.93 -12.79
N ALA A 140 27.19 -18.01 -13.53
CA ALA A 140 26.99 -19.33 -12.96
C ALA A 140 28.11 -20.29 -13.37
N ILE A 141 28.32 -21.33 -12.57
CA ILE A 141 29.41 -22.30 -12.74
C ILE A 141 28.81 -23.71 -12.68
N LYS A 142 29.13 -24.53 -13.68
CA LYS A 142 28.77 -25.96 -13.77
C LYS A 142 27.28 -26.22 -13.51
N LEU A 143 26.40 -25.47 -14.18
CA LEU A 143 24.97 -25.69 -14.08
C LEU A 143 24.59 -27.13 -14.46
N LYS A 144 23.60 -27.69 -13.75
CA LYS A 144 23.08 -29.02 -14.06
C LYS A 144 22.31 -28.97 -15.38
N LYS A 145 22.81 -29.70 -16.36
CA LYS A 145 22.16 -29.96 -17.66
C LYS A 145 20.77 -30.57 -17.44
N LYS A 146 19.73 -30.03 -18.08
CA LYS A 146 18.40 -30.64 -18.11
C LYS A 146 18.19 -31.56 -19.31
N ASP A 147 18.78 -31.23 -20.46
CA ASP A 147 18.62 -32.02 -21.68
C ASP A 147 19.76 -33.00 -21.94
N LEU A 148 19.44 -34.21 -22.43
CA LEU A 148 20.47 -35.18 -22.82
C LEU A 148 21.28 -34.72 -24.05
N LEU A 149 20.64 -34.00 -24.99
CA LEU A 149 21.18 -33.74 -26.34
C LEU A 149 21.49 -32.27 -26.68
N GLY A 150 21.21 -31.31 -25.80
CA GLY A 150 21.47 -29.87 -26.02
C GLY A 150 22.07 -29.17 -24.79
N GLY A 151 22.70 -28.00 -24.95
CA GLY A 151 23.11 -27.18 -23.81
C GLY A 151 21.90 -26.53 -23.13
N SER A 152 22.01 -26.16 -21.85
CA SER A 152 20.96 -25.35 -21.20
C SER A 152 21.05 -23.88 -21.65
N ASP A 153 19.92 -23.20 -21.70
CA ASP A 153 19.71 -21.80 -22.01
C ASP A 153 19.41 -21.00 -20.71
N PRO A 154 20.37 -20.84 -19.78
CA PRO A 154 20.06 -20.30 -18.46
C PRO A 154 19.75 -18.81 -18.45
N TYR A 155 18.86 -18.44 -17.52
CA TYR A 155 18.68 -17.08 -17.01
C TYR A 155 18.35 -17.12 -15.51
N VAL A 156 18.57 -16.01 -14.82
CA VAL A 156 18.30 -15.86 -13.39
C VAL A 156 17.09 -14.97 -13.20
N LYS A 157 16.15 -15.40 -12.36
CA LYS A 157 15.02 -14.60 -11.88
C LYS A 157 15.26 -14.18 -10.44
N LEU A 158 15.09 -12.89 -10.17
CA LEU A 158 15.30 -12.24 -8.88
C LEU A 158 13.95 -11.76 -8.32
N THR A 159 13.67 -12.05 -7.05
CA THR A 159 12.46 -11.58 -6.35
C THR A 159 12.77 -11.33 -4.88
N LEU A 160 12.25 -10.25 -4.31
CA LEU A 160 12.20 -10.07 -2.85
C LEU A 160 10.95 -10.77 -2.28
N SER A 161 11.10 -11.44 -1.14
CA SER A 161 9.97 -12.00 -0.40
C SER A 161 9.02 -10.89 0.05
N GLY A 162 7.71 -11.20 0.09
CA GLY A 162 6.66 -10.25 0.46
C GLY A 162 6.29 -9.24 -0.64
N ASP A 163 7.06 -9.13 -1.73
CA ASP A 163 6.76 -8.21 -2.81
C ASP A 163 5.76 -8.80 -3.82
N LYS A 164 4.79 -7.98 -4.24
CA LYS A 164 3.76 -8.35 -5.23
C LYS A 164 4.15 -8.00 -6.67
N VAL A 165 5.31 -7.37 -6.84
CA VAL A 165 5.82 -6.92 -8.15
C VAL A 165 6.42 -8.12 -8.89
N PRO A 166 6.24 -8.22 -10.23
CA PRO A 166 6.94 -9.23 -11.02
C PRO A 166 8.46 -9.15 -10.80
N GLY A 167 9.09 -10.30 -10.54
CA GLY A 167 10.55 -10.38 -10.38
C GLY A 167 11.33 -9.96 -11.63
N LYS A 168 12.52 -9.41 -11.43
CA LYS A 168 13.47 -9.06 -12.49
C LYS A 168 14.15 -10.33 -13.03
N LYS A 169 14.70 -10.27 -14.24
CA LYS A 169 15.40 -11.41 -14.85
C LYS A 169 16.57 -10.96 -15.71
N THR A 170 17.62 -11.79 -15.76
CA THR A 170 18.73 -11.61 -16.68
C THR A 170 18.36 -11.97 -18.12
N VAL A 171 19.22 -11.63 -19.07
CA VAL A 171 19.11 -12.17 -20.43
C VAL A 171 19.35 -13.67 -20.44
N VAL A 172 18.75 -14.34 -21.41
CA VAL A 172 18.98 -15.77 -21.66
C VAL A 172 20.33 -15.94 -22.34
N LYS A 173 21.17 -16.84 -21.83
CA LYS A 173 22.44 -17.23 -22.47
C LYS A 173 22.27 -18.61 -23.08
N HIS A 174 22.36 -18.72 -24.40
CA HIS A 174 22.06 -19.98 -25.08
C HIS A 174 23.18 -21.02 -24.95
N SER A 175 22.81 -22.27 -24.71
CA SER A 175 23.65 -23.46 -24.68
C SER A 175 24.92 -23.32 -23.84
N ASN A 176 24.80 -22.73 -22.65
CA ASN A 176 25.92 -22.41 -21.79
C ASN A 176 25.68 -22.85 -20.34
N LEU A 177 26.51 -23.77 -19.83
CA LEU A 177 26.46 -24.22 -18.42
C LEU A 177 27.34 -23.37 -17.47
N ASN A 178 28.09 -22.43 -18.02
CA ASN A 178 28.91 -21.45 -17.29
C ASN A 178 28.65 -20.02 -17.81
N PRO A 179 27.39 -19.56 -17.81
CA PRO A 179 27.03 -18.25 -18.34
C PRO A 179 27.64 -17.12 -17.51
N GLU A 180 28.06 -16.06 -18.18
CA GLU A 180 28.40 -14.77 -17.57
C GLU A 180 27.38 -13.73 -18.04
N TRP A 181 26.67 -13.12 -17.09
CA TRP A 181 25.66 -12.10 -17.34
C TRP A 181 26.24 -10.71 -17.10
N ASN A 182 26.87 -10.50 -15.95
CA ASN A 182 27.35 -9.18 -15.50
C ASN A 182 26.24 -8.13 -15.56
N GLU A 183 25.03 -8.50 -15.13
CA GLU A 183 23.84 -7.65 -15.14
C GLU A 183 23.50 -7.19 -13.72
N GLU A 184 23.14 -5.92 -13.59
CA GLU A 184 22.82 -5.28 -12.31
C GLU A 184 21.32 -4.98 -12.21
N PHE A 185 20.77 -5.15 -11.02
CA PHE A 185 19.36 -4.96 -10.74
C PHE A 185 19.16 -4.29 -9.39
N ASP A 186 18.35 -3.24 -9.36
CA ASP A 186 17.88 -2.69 -8.09
C ASP A 186 16.49 -3.21 -7.72
N LEU A 187 16.35 -3.58 -6.45
CA LEU A 187 15.11 -4.06 -5.84
C LEU A 187 14.77 -3.17 -4.65
N VAL A 188 13.50 -2.79 -4.53
CA VAL A 188 13.06 -1.89 -3.45
C VAL A 188 12.82 -2.67 -2.17
N VAL A 189 13.54 -2.30 -1.11
CA VAL A 189 13.43 -2.91 0.22
C VAL A 189 12.43 -2.13 1.07
N LYS A 190 11.58 -2.86 1.79
CA LYS A 190 10.54 -2.32 2.68
C LYS A 190 10.71 -2.78 4.12
N GLU A 191 11.25 -3.97 4.34
CA GLU A 191 11.41 -4.57 5.68
C GLU A 191 12.64 -5.49 5.69
N PRO A 192 13.86 -4.93 5.79
CA PRO A 192 15.11 -5.69 5.62
C PRO A 192 15.24 -6.86 6.61
N GLU A 193 14.69 -6.72 7.83
CA GLU A 193 14.71 -7.74 8.88
C GLU A 193 13.98 -9.04 8.50
N ASN A 194 12.95 -8.95 7.64
CA ASN A 194 12.07 -10.07 7.30
C ASN A 194 12.11 -10.43 5.81
N GLN A 195 12.70 -9.57 4.97
CA GLN A 195 12.78 -9.81 3.54
C GLN A 195 13.99 -10.68 3.17
N GLU A 196 13.82 -11.44 2.10
CA GLU A 196 14.83 -12.32 1.56
C GLU A 196 14.91 -12.14 0.04
N LEU A 197 16.13 -12.05 -0.49
CA LEU A 197 16.40 -12.08 -1.92
C LEU A 197 16.39 -13.52 -2.40
N LYS A 198 15.40 -13.87 -3.21
CA LYS A 198 15.27 -15.18 -3.85
C LYS A 198 15.82 -15.12 -5.26
N LEU A 199 16.81 -15.98 -5.53
CA LEU A 199 17.47 -16.16 -6.82
C LEU A 199 17.11 -17.53 -7.37
N VAL A 200 16.48 -17.58 -8.54
CA VAL A 200 16.10 -18.83 -9.19
C VAL A 200 16.68 -18.90 -10.59
N VAL A 201 17.49 -19.92 -10.85
CA VAL A 201 18.05 -20.18 -12.18
C VAL A 201 17.10 -21.10 -12.93
N TYR A 202 16.70 -20.67 -14.10
CA TYR A 202 15.82 -21.40 -15.02
C TYR A 202 16.54 -21.69 -16.33
N ASP A 203 16.18 -22.82 -16.92
CA ASP A 203 16.45 -23.16 -18.31
C ASP A 203 15.31 -22.59 -19.17
N TRP A 204 15.63 -21.74 -20.14
CA TRP A 204 14.62 -21.18 -21.03
C TRP A 204 14.16 -22.24 -22.03
N GLU A 205 12.84 -22.35 -22.21
CA GLU A 205 12.22 -23.29 -23.12
C GLU A 205 11.42 -22.53 -24.16
N GLN A 206 11.56 -22.86 -25.44
CA GLN A 206 10.82 -22.20 -26.51
C GLN A 206 9.30 -22.42 -26.40
N VAL A 207 8.88 -23.55 -25.84
CA VAL A 207 7.49 -23.93 -25.66
C VAL A 207 7.25 -24.47 -24.26
N GLY A 208 6.27 -23.92 -23.54
CA GLY A 208 5.85 -24.45 -22.24
C GLY A 208 6.48 -23.73 -21.05
N LYS A 209 6.61 -24.45 -19.91
CA LYS A 209 7.16 -23.89 -18.67
C LYS A 209 8.67 -24.04 -18.67
N HIS A 210 9.36 -22.95 -18.35
CA HIS A 210 10.81 -22.93 -18.21
C HIS A 210 11.24 -23.80 -17.03
N ASP A 211 12.37 -24.45 -17.18
CA ASP A 211 12.73 -25.59 -16.37
C ASP A 211 13.63 -25.17 -15.21
N LYS A 212 13.23 -25.40 -13.96
CA LYS A 212 14.00 -24.91 -12.80
C LYS A 212 15.31 -25.70 -12.62
N ILE A 213 16.45 -25.05 -12.88
CA ILE A 213 17.79 -25.60 -12.67
C ILE A 213 18.17 -25.56 -11.20
N GLY A 214 17.81 -24.52 -10.46
CA GLY A 214 18.11 -24.43 -9.04
C GLY A 214 17.74 -23.08 -8.44
N MET A 215 17.89 -22.94 -7.13
CA MET A 215 17.67 -21.68 -6.44
C MET A 215 18.52 -21.54 -5.19
N ASN A 216 18.67 -20.31 -4.73
CA ASN A 216 19.18 -19.99 -3.41
C ASN A 216 18.47 -18.72 -2.89
N VAL A 217 18.62 -18.43 -1.59
CA VAL A 217 17.98 -17.30 -0.92
C VAL A 217 19.02 -16.62 -0.02
N ILE A 218 19.06 -15.29 -0.06
CA ILE A 218 19.88 -14.46 0.82
C ILE A 218 18.94 -13.66 1.73
N PRO A 219 18.90 -13.91 3.05
CA PRO A 219 18.20 -13.05 3.99
C PRO A 219 18.82 -11.65 4.02
N LEU A 220 18.01 -10.59 3.91
CA LEU A 220 18.54 -9.22 3.86
C LEU A 220 19.14 -8.78 5.20
N LYS A 221 18.60 -9.28 6.31
CA LYS A 221 19.15 -9.07 7.66
C LYS A 221 20.60 -9.53 7.85
N ASP A 222 21.11 -10.40 6.96
CA ASP A 222 22.49 -10.91 7.01
C ASP A 222 23.46 -10.02 6.19
N LEU A 223 22.95 -8.95 5.57
CA LEU A 223 23.73 -7.96 4.83
C LEU A 223 24.07 -6.78 5.74
N THR A 224 25.33 -6.34 5.68
CA THR A 224 25.74 -5.09 6.32
C THR A 224 25.41 -3.95 5.35
N PRO A 225 24.69 -2.89 5.79
CA PRO A 225 24.40 -1.74 4.96
C PRO A 225 25.67 -1.12 4.35
N GLU A 226 25.58 -0.67 3.10
CA GLU A 226 26.66 0.02 2.35
C GLU A 226 27.94 -0.81 2.15
N GLU A 227 27.89 -2.12 2.39
CA GLU A 227 29.01 -3.03 2.16
C GLU A 227 28.68 -4.01 1.03
N PRO A 228 29.33 -3.90 -0.15
CA PRO A 228 29.13 -4.85 -1.22
C PRO A 228 29.70 -6.23 -0.83
N LYS A 229 28.88 -7.26 -0.94
CA LYS A 229 29.22 -8.64 -0.57
C LYS A 229 29.22 -9.55 -1.79
N LEU A 230 30.41 -10.02 -2.18
CA LEU A 230 30.57 -11.06 -3.19
C LEU A 230 30.26 -12.44 -2.60
N MET A 231 29.32 -13.17 -3.20
CA MET A 231 28.82 -14.45 -2.71
C MET A 231 28.86 -15.51 -3.81
N THR A 232 29.33 -16.71 -3.46
CA THR A 232 29.16 -17.91 -4.30
C THR A 232 28.12 -18.82 -3.65
N LEU A 233 26.98 -18.97 -4.30
CA LEU A 233 25.80 -19.67 -3.79
C LEU A 233 25.69 -21.05 -4.45
N GLU A 234 25.59 -22.11 -3.65
CA GLU A 234 25.26 -23.45 -4.14
C GLU A 234 23.79 -23.52 -4.54
N LEU A 235 23.49 -23.97 -5.76
CA LEU A 235 22.11 -24.04 -6.24
C LEU A 235 21.40 -25.29 -5.68
N LEU A 236 20.28 -25.06 -4.99
CA LEU A 236 19.47 -26.10 -4.37
C LEU A 236 18.18 -26.39 -5.17
N LYS A 237 17.55 -27.53 -4.91
CA LYS A 237 16.26 -27.89 -5.52
C LYS A 237 15.11 -27.08 -4.91
N SER A 238 15.07 -27.01 -3.60
CA SER A 238 14.15 -26.21 -2.81
C SER A 238 14.86 -25.74 -1.53
N MET A 239 14.30 -24.71 -0.90
CA MET A 239 14.69 -24.24 0.44
C MET A 239 13.70 -24.75 1.51
N GLU A 240 12.83 -25.70 1.17
CA GLU A 240 11.87 -26.26 2.12
C GLU A 240 12.57 -27.16 3.16
N PRO A 241 12.31 -26.99 4.46
CA PRO A 241 13.00 -27.73 5.53
C PRO A 241 12.86 -29.25 5.44
N ASN A 242 11.81 -29.74 4.78
CA ASN A 242 11.44 -31.15 4.73
C ASN A 242 11.77 -31.84 3.39
N GLU A 243 12.33 -31.13 2.40
CA GLU A 243 12.83 -31.79 1.19
C GLU A 243 14.22 -32.41 1.45
N PRO A 244 14.46 -33.66 1.06
CA PRO A 244 15.80 -34.24 1.15
C PRO A 244 16.77 -33.38 0.33
N VAL A 245 17.82 -32.89 0.99
CA VAL A 245 18.90 -32.14 0.34
C VAL A 245 19.48 -33.04 -0.75
N SER A 246 19.24 -32.67 -2.02
CA SER A 246 19.72 -33.46 -3.15
C SER A 246 21.24 -33.50 -3.13
N GLU A 247 21.83 -34.68 -3.00
CA GLU A 247 23.30 -34.86 -2.98
C GLU A 247 24.00 -34.46 -4.29
N LYS A 248 23.24 -34.23 -5.36
CA LYS A 248 23.80 -33.87 -6.67
C LYS A 248 23.85 -32.36 -6.82
N SER A 249 25.07 -31.80 -6.88
CA SER A 249 25.31 -30.39 -7.20
C SER A 249 24.51 -29.95 -8.43
N ARG A 250 23.86 -28.78 -8.33
CA ARG A 250 23.10 -28.17 -9.43
C ARG A 250 23.84 -27.00 -10.08
N GLY A 251 25.11 -26.82 -9.72
CA GLY A 251 25.94 -25.67 -10.08
C GLY A 251 25.95 -24.60 -9.00
N GLN A 252 26.77 -23.58 -9.23
CA GLN A 252 26.93 -22.42 -8.35
C GLN A 252 26.49 -21.15 -9.06
N LEU A 253 26.04 -20.16 -8.31
CA LEU A 253 25.74 -18.82 -8.79
C LEU A 253 26.60 -17.80 -8.03
N VAL A 254 27.33 -16.97 -8.77
CA VAL A 254 28.15 -15.89 -8.22
C VAL A 254 27.38 -14.59 -8.36
N VAL A 255 27.12 -13.92 -7.24
CA VAL A 255 26.44 -12.63 -7.17
C VAL A 255 27.21 -11.68 -6.27
N GLU A 256 27.11 -10.39 -6.56
CA GLU A 256 27.48 -9.33 -5.63
C GLU A 256 26.19 -8.62 -5.21
N VAL A 257 26.03 -8.39 -3.90
CA VAL A 257 24.83 -7.77 -3.33
C VAL A 257 25.25 -6.62 -2.40
N GLU A 258 24.53 -5.51 -2.47
CA GLU A 258 24.76 -4.35 -1.63
C GLU A 258 23.41 -3.75 -1.21
N TYR A 259 23.19 -3.63 0.09
CA TYR A 259 21.99 -2.98 0.62
C TYR A 259 22.29 -1.51 0.96
N LYS A 260 21.57 -0.59 0.31
CA LYS A 260 21.69 0.87 0.50
C LYS A 260 20.43 1.41 1.18
N PRO A 261 20.45 1.70 2.50
CA PRO A 261 19.32 2.31 3.17
C PRO A 261 19.08 3.73 2.65
N PHE A 262 17.82 4.18 2.65
CA PHE A 262 17.49 5.59 2.40
C PHE A 262 17.81 6.43 3.65
N LYS A 263 18.16 7.69 3.46
CA LYS A 263 18.42 8.63 4.57
C LYS A 263 17.11 8.96 5.30
N GLU A 264 17.16 9.10 6.63
CA GLU A 264 15.98 9.38 7.46
C GLU A 264 15.23 10.66 7.02
N ASP A 265 15.95 11.69 6.55
CA ASP A 265 15.36 12.94 6.03
C ASP A 265 14.56 12.77 4.73
N ASP A 266 14.70 11.65 4.01
CA ASP A 266 13.99 11.38 2.74
C ASP A 266 12.69 10.58 2.93
N ILE A 267 12.29 10.34 4.18
CA ILE A 267 11.05 9.67 4.54
C ILE A 267 10.09 10.75 5.05
N PRO A 268 9.05 11.16 4.28
CA PRO A 268 8.11 12.15 4.78
C PRO A 268 7.42 11.62 6.04
N ASP A 269 7.63 12.30 7.16
CA ASP A 269 7.04 11.96 8.46
C ASP A 269 5.56 12.33 8.53
N ASN A 270 5.06 13.21 7.65
CA ASN A 270 3.67 13.66 7.67
C ASN A 270 3.00 13.49 6.30
N LEU A 271 2.12 12.50 6.19
CA LEU A 271 1.20 12.32 5.05
C LEU A 271 -0.06 13.19 5.16
N ASP A 272 -0.20 13.98 6.24
CA ASP A 272 -1.43 14.71 6.58
C ASP A 272 -1.41 16.21 6.22
N ASP A 273 -0.31 16.75 5.67
CA ASP A 273 -0.27 18.14 5.18
C ASP A 273 0.00 18.21 3.66
N PRO A 274 -1.02 18.52 2.84
CA PRO A 274 -0.86 18.69 1.40
C PRO A 274 -0.05 19.94 0.99
N ASN A 275 0.31 20.83 1.92
CA ASN A 275 1.01 22.10 1.65
C ASN A 275 2.45 22.18 2.18
N ALA A 276 2.97 21.13 2.83
CA ALA A 276 4.34 21.12 3.32
C ALA A 276 5.34 20.88 2.17
N VAL A 277 5.82 21.98 1.58
CA VAL A 277 6.94 21.97 0.63
C VAL A 277 8.23 22.02 1.45
N GLU A 278 8.83 20.86 1.70
CA GLU A 278 10.18 20.79 2.26
C GLU A 278 11.20 21.11 1.16
N LYS A 279 12.08 22.08 1.42
CA LYS A 279 13.18 22.46 0.51
C LYS A 279 14.45 21.68 0.86
N ALA A 280 15.20 21.28 -0.17
CA ALA A 280 16.45 20.54 -0.01
C ALA A 280 17.61 21.40 0.55
N PRO A 281 18.58 20.78 1.26
CA PRO A 281 19.91 21.36 1.51
C PRO A 281 20.71 21.55 0.21
N GLU A 282 21.58 22.56 0.15
CA GLU A 282 22.51 22.76 -0.97
C GLU A 282 23.51 21.59 -1.08
N GLY A 283 23.61 20.96 -2.26
CA GLY A 283 24.65 19.97 -2.57
C GLY A 283 24.20 18.51 -2.68
N THR A 284 23.10 18.22 -3.40
CA THR A 284 22.61 16.86 -3.67
C THR A 284 23.73 15.93 -4.17
N PRO A 285 24.04 14.81 -3.48
CA PRO A 285 25.16 13.93 -3.85
C PRO A 285 24.97 13.25 -5.20
N SER A 286 26.08 12.74 -5.76
CA SER A 286 26.16 11.99 -7.03
C SER A 286 25.60 10.55 -6.97
N GLY A 287 24.96 10.16 -5.87
CA GLY A 287 24.40 8.82 -5.68
C GLY A 287 22.99 8.68 -6.27
N GLY A 288 22.62 7.46 -6.63
CA GLY A 288 21.29 7.09 -7.11
C GLY A 288 20.17 7.27 -6.09
N GLY A 289 18.99 6.76 -6.42
CA GLY A 289 17.83 6.88 -5.55
C GLY A 289 16.57 6.22 -6.10
N LEU A 290 15.44 6.47 -5.46
CA LEU A 290 14.15 5.93 -5.82
C LEU A 290 13.20 7.04 -6.21
N LEU A 291 12.74 7.01 -7.48
CA LEU A 291 11.62 7.80 -7.93
C LEU A 291 10.33 7.04 -7.64
N VAL A 292 9.45 7.64 -6.82
CA VAL A 292 8.09 7.15 -6.57
C VAL A 292 7.12 8.04 -7.35
N VAL A 293 6.29 7.43 -8.19
CA VAL A 293 5.26 8.10 -8.97
C VAL A 293 3.91 7.61 -8.48
N ILE A 294 3.11 8.50 -7.88
CA ILE A 294 1.77 8.22 -7.40
C ILE A 294 0.77 8.82 -8.39
N VAL A 295 -0.07 7.97 -8.95
CA VAL A 295 -1.15 8.39 -9.85
C VAL A 295 -2.43 8.50 -9.01
N HIS A 296 -2.84 9.73 -8.69
CA HIS A 296 -3.98 9.98 -7.82
C HIS A 296 -5.30 9.83 -8.57
N GLU A 297 -5.62 10.82 -9.39
CA GLU A 297 -6.91 10.95 -10.07
C GLU A 297 -6.77 11.67 -11.40
N ALA A 298 -7.80 11.59 -12.23
CA ALA A 298 -7.97 12.43 -13.39
C ALA A 298 -9.38 13.02 -13.42
N GLU A 299 -9.55 14.15 -14.09
CA GLU A 299 -10.80 14.88 -14.20
C GLU A 299 -11.12 15.12 -15.69
N ASP A 300 -12.41 15.30 -15.99
CA ASP A 300 -12.90 15.71 -17.31
C ASP A 300 -12.42 14.83 -18.49
N LEU A 301 -12.16 13.54 -18.27
CA LEU A 301 -11.72 12.65 -19.34
C LEU A 301 -12.81 12.43 -20.39
N GLU A 302 -12.45 12.56 -21.67
CA GLU A 302 -13.36 12.44 -22.81
C GLU A 302 -12.81 11.43 -23.83
N GLY A 303 -13.36 10.21 -23.81
CA GLY A 303 -13.12 9.22 -24.87
C GLY A 303 -14.14 9.38 -25.99
N LYS A 304 -13.71 9.16 -27.23
CA LYS A 304 -14.59 9.24 -28.41
C LYS A 304 -15.60 8.08 -28.44
N TYR A 305 -15.20 6.91 -27.95
CA TYR A 305 -16.04 5.70 -27.98
C TYR A 305 -16.33 5.15 -26.59
N HIS A 306 -15.35 5.21 -25.68
CA HIS A 306 -15.50 4.73 -24.32
C HIS A 306 -14.56 5.46 -23.35
N THR A 307 -14.96 5.56 -22.08
CA THR A 307 -14.13 6.11 -21.00
C THR A 307 -13.93 5.07 -19.91
N ASN A 308 -13.03 4.12 -20.17
CA ASN A 308 -12.59 3.09 -19.23
C ASN A 308 -11.09 3.30 -18.94
N PRO A 309 -10.74 4.34 -18.18
CA PRO A 309 -9.39 4.87 -18.15
C PRO A 309 -8.44 4.00 -17.32
N SER A 310 -7.19 4.03 -17.73
CA SER A 310 -6.01 3.50 -17.04
C SER A 310 -4.82 4.37 -17.45
N VAL A 311 -3.85 4.55 -16.56
CA VAL A 311 -2.68 5.39 -16.81
C VAL A 311 -1.50 4.49 -17.12
N ARG A 312 -0.76 4.84 -18.17
CA ARG A 312 0.47 4.18 -18.61
C ARG A 312 1.64 5.13 -18.38
N LEU A 313 2.54 4.74 -17.50
CA LEU A 313 3.78 5.44 -17.20
C LEU A 313 4.90 4.83 -18.06
N MET A 314 5.64 5.67 -18.76
CA MET A 314 6.79 5.28 -19.58
C MET A 314 8.01 6.09 -19.15
N PHE A 315 9.05 5.39 -18.70
CA PHE A 315 10.26 6.00 -18.15
C PHE A 315 11.47 5.08 -18.33
N LYS A 316 12.56 5.59 -18.91
CA LYS A 316 13.80 4.84 -19.24
C LYS A 316 13.56 3.46 -19.91
N GLY A 317 12.58 3.39 -20.81
CA GLY A 317 12.21 2.14 -21.52
C GLY A 317 11.35 1.18 -20.70
N GLU A 318 11.10 1.45 -19.43
CA GLU A 318 10.16 0.70 -18.60
C GLU A 318 8.73 1.25 -18.77
N GLU A 319 7.77 0.32 -18.75
CA GLU A 319 6.35 0.64 -18.73
C GLU A 319 5.71 0.14 -17.43
N ARG A 320 4.88 0.99 -16.82
CA ARG A 320 3.99 0.62 -15.71
C ARG A 320 2.58 1.10 -16.01
N LYS A 321 1.57 0.42 -15.44
CA LYS A 321 0.18 0.72 -15.74
C LYS A 321 -0.72 0.56 -14.52
N THR A 322 -1.63 1.49 -14.32
CA THR A 322 -2.67 1.41 -13.28
C THR A 322 -3.76 0.40 -13.64
N LYS A 323 -4.57 0.04 -12.64
CA LYS A 323 -5.81 -0.69 -12.88
C LYS A 323 -6.77 0.14 -13.72
N ARG A 324 -7.56 -0.56 -14.52
CA ARG A 324 -8.62 0.07 -15.32
C ARG A 324 -9.84 0.38 -14.45
N VAL A 325 -10.29 1.61 -14.51
CA VAL A 325 -11.60 2.04 -14.00
C VAL A 325 -12.61 1.93 -15.16
N LYS A 326 -13.83 1.45 -14.89
CA LYS A 326 -14.86 1.26 -15.93
C LYS A 326 -15.81 2.45 -15.94
N LYS A 327 -16.11 2.98 -17.13
CA LYS A 327 -17.12 4.02 -17.39
C LYS A 327 -17.02 5.22 -16.43
N ASN A 328 -15.82 5.77 -16.26
CA ASN A 328 -15.59 6.89 -15.34
C ASN A 328 -14.77 7.99 -16.03
N ARG A 329 -15.26 9.23 -15.96
CA ARG A 329 -14.59 10.44 -16.48
C ARG A 329 -13.73 11.14 -15.43
N GLU A 330 -13.97 10.82 -14.16
CA GLU A 330 -13.25 11.30 -12.98
C GLU A 330 -12.68 10.09 -12.21
N PRO A 331 -11.79 9.29 -12.82
CA PRO A 331 -11.24 8.11 -12.17
C PRO A 331 -10.27 8.48 -11.04
N ARG A 332 -10.33 7.72 -9.96
CA ARG A 332 -9.33 7.70 -8.89
C ARG A 332 -8.63 6.35 -8.87
N TRP A 333 -7.30 6.37 -8.83
CA TRP A 333 -6.45 5.18 -8.79
C TRP A 333 -5.70 5.08 -7.46
N ASP A 334 -5.04 6.17 -7.08
CA ASP A 334 -4.10 6.22 -5.96
C ASP A 334 -3.15 5.03 -5.92
N GLU A 335 -2.52 4.76 -7.06
CA GLU A 335 -1.54 3.69 -7.22
C GLU A 335 -0.13 4.31 -7.31
N ASP A 336 0.81 3.78 -6.52
CA ASP A 336 2.22 4.16 -6.57
C ASP A 336 3.05 3.20 -7.43
N PHE A 337 4.04 3.76 -8.11
CA PHE A 337 5.00 3.05 -8.95
C PHE A 337 6.41 3.49 -8.59
N GLN A 338 7.31 2.52 -8.49
CA GLN A 338 8.63 2.71 -7.92
C GLN A 338 9.69 2.41 -9.00
N PHE A 339 10.57 3.38 -9.25
CA PHE A 339 11.64 3.33 -10.23
C PHE A 339 12.98 3.58 -9.53
N PRO A 340 13.72 2.52 -9.17
CA PRO A 340 15.08 2.68 -8.67
C PRO A 340 16.00 3.14 -9.79
N LEU A 341 16.92 4.06 -9.48
CA LEU A 341 17.82 4.70 -10.43
C LEU A 341 19.24 4.80 -9.87
N ASP A 342 20.22 4.54 -10.71
CA ASP A 342 21.65 4.66 -10.38
C ASP A 342 22.11 6.11 -10.19
N GLU A 343 21.40 7.05 -10.80
CA GLU A 343 21.68 8.49 -10.74
C GLU A 343 20.38 9.31 -10.65
N PRO A 344 20.42 10.53 -10.08
CA PRO A 344 19.24 11.40 -10.03
C PRO A 344 18.74 11.76 -11.43
N PRO A 345 17.42 11.67 -11.71
CA PRO A 345 16.85 11.88 -13.06
C PRO A 345 16.74 13.36 -13.47
N ILE A 346 17.79 14.15 -13.26
CA ILE A 346 17.77 15.63 -13.40
C ILE A 346 17.40 16.07 -14.81
N ASN A 347 17.82 15.30 -15.82
CA ASN A 347 17.58 15.60 -17.23
C ASN A 347 16.53 14.68 -17.87
N ASP A 348 15.94 13.78 -17.10
CA ASP A 348 15.00 12.79 -17.62
C ASP A 348 13.56 13.31 -17.60
N LYS A 349 12.71 12.64 -18.40
CA LYS A 349 11.29 12.95 -18.50
C LYS A 349 10.47 11.70 -18.26
N LEU A 350 9.40 11.85 -17.47
CA LEU A 350 8.37 10.85 -17.29
C LEU A 350 7.23 11.11 -18.28
N HIS A 351 6.91 10.15 -19.13
CA HIS A 351 5.72 10.22 -19.99
C HIS A 351 4.55 9.52 -19.32
N VAL A 352 3.45 10.23 -19.15
CA VAL A 352 2.21 9.77 -18.51
C VAL A 352 1.09 9.81 -19.54
N GLU A 353 0.59 8.65 -19.97
CA GLU A 353 -0.46 8.54 -20.98
C GLU A 353 -1.75 7.97 -20.36
N VAL A 354 -2.88 8.65 -20.53
CA VAL A 354 -4.18 8.15 -20.08
C VAL A 354 -4.85 7.43 -21.24
N ILE A 355 -5.21 6.17 -21.04
CA ILE A 355 -5.69 5.29 -22.10
C ILE A 355 -7.00 4.65 -21.68
N SER A 356 -7.97 4.68 -22.59
CA SER A 356 -9.22 3.97 -22.47
C SER A 356 -9.14 2.61 -23.16
N THR A 357 -9.59 1.53 -22.49
CA THR A 357 -9.64 0.18 -23.09
C THR A 357 -10.97 -0.53 -22.86
N THR A 358 -11.43 -1.30 -23.85
CA THR A 358 -12.68 -2.07 -23.76
C THR A 358 -12.44 -3.58 -23.94
N SER A 359 -13.19 -4.39 -23.21
CA SER A 359 -13.09 -5.87 -23.24
C SER A 359 -14.25 -6.54 -23.99
N ARG A 360 -15.05 -5.79 -24.76
CA ARG A 360 -16.14 -6.39 -25.55
C ARG A 360 -15.58 -7.12 -26.78
N ILE A 361 -15.42 -8.44 -26.62
CA ILE A 361 -15.10 -9.38 -27.69
C ILE A 361 -16.35 -9.51 -28.57
N GLY A 362 -16.31 -9.01 -29.81
CA GLY A 362 -17.32 -9.37 -30.82
C GLY A 362 -17.65 -8.36 -31.91
N LEU A 363 -17.53 -7.04 -31.68
CA LEU A 363 -18.01 -6.02 -32.66
C LEU A 363 -17.24 -4.68 -32.68
N ASN A 364 -16.14 -4.52 -31.93
CA ASN A 364 -15.56 -3.19 -31.69
C ASN A 364 -14.39 -2.84 -32.62
N MET A 365 -14.56 -1.78 -33.42
CA MET A 365 -13.52 -1.19 -34.29
C MET A 365 -12.44 -0.40 -33.53
N HIS A 366 -12.64 -0.08 -32.25
CA HIS A 366 -11.72 0.70 -31.42
C HIS A 366 -11.51 0.03 -30.06
N PRO A 367 -10.53 -0.88 -29.93
CA PRO A 367 -10.28 -1.61 -28.67
C PRO A 367 -9.52 -0.78 -27.63
N LYS A 368 -8.82 0.27 -28.09
CA LYS A 368 -7.97 1.16 -27.31
C LYS A 368 -8.03 2.55 -27.92
N GLU A 369 -8.14 3.59 -27.09
CA GLU A 369 -7.99 4.99 -27.50
C GLU A 369 -7.24 5.78 -26.42
N THR A 370 -6.50 6.81 -26.84
CA THR A 370 -5.83 7.75 -25.93
C THR A 370 -6.83 8.82 -25.46
N LEU A 371 -6.78 9.17 -24.18
CA LEU A 371 -7.57 10.23 -23.55
C LEU A 371 -6.73 11.49 -23.30
N GLY A 372 -5.47 11.45 -23.71
CA GLY A 372 -4.47 12.50 -23.56
C GLY A 372 -3.23 12.04 -22.78
N TYR A 373 -2.20 12.87 -22.76
CA TYR A 373 -0.93 12.56 -22.10
C TYR A 373 -0.26 13.81 -21.53
N VAL A 374 0.72 13.63 -20.66
CA VAL A 374 1.63 14.69 -20.21
C VAL A 374 3.06 14.17 -20.14
N VAL A 375 4.03 15.05 -20.36
CA VAL A 375 5.45 14.77 -20.18
C VAL A 375 5.98 15.65 -19.06
N ILE A 376 6.43 15.04 -17.97
CA ILE A 376 6.86 15.73 -16.76
C ILE A 376 8.39 15.71 -16.68
N ASN A 377 9.02 16.85 -16.43
CA ASN A 377 10.46 16.94 -16.17
C ASN A 377 10.74 16.50 -14.73
N LEU A 378 11.71 15.60 -14.55
CA LEU A 378 12.03 15.04 -13.24
C LEU A 378 13.10 15.82 -12.47
N GLY A 379 13.77 16.80 -13.08
CA GLY A 379 14.76 17.63 -12.38
C GLY A 379 14.20 18.42 -11.20
N ASP A 380 12.95 18.87 -11.31
CA ASP A 380 12.30 19.61 -10.24
C ASP A 380 12.03 18.73 -9.01
N VAL A 381 11.66 17.46 -9.18
CA VAL A 381 11.39 16.56 -8.03
C VAL A 381 12.68 16.16 -7.33
N VAL A 382 13.81 16.07 -8.04
CA VAL A 382 15.12 15.85 -7.41
C VAL A 382 15.47 17.00 -6.47
N SER A 383 15.16 18.23 -6.87
CA SER A 383 15.45 19.44 -6.09
C SER A 383 14.44 19.66 -4.95
N ASN A 384 13.16 19.36 -5.19
CA ASN A 384 12.07 19.60 -4.25
C ASN A 384 11.73 18.40 -3.36
N ARG A 385 12.36 17.24 -3.58
CA ARG A 385 12.05 15.91 -3.00
C ARG A 385 10.64 15.38 -3.25
N ARG A 386 9.63 16.24 -3.31
CA ARG A 386 8.23 15.91 -3.56
C ARG A 386 7.59 17.00 -4.40
N ILE A 387 6.80 16.57 -5.39
CA ILE A 387 5.96 17.44 -6.21
C ILE A 387 4.61 16.77 -6.30
N ASN A 388 3.52 17.49 -6.02
CA ASN A 388 2.16 17.00 -6.23
C ASN A 388 1.39 18.06 -7.02
N ASP A 389 1.14 17.78 -8.29
CA ASP A 389 0.58 18.74 -9.23
C ASP A 389 -0.54 18.14 -10.07
N LYS A 390 -1.47 19.00 -10.49
CA LYS A 390 -2.50 18.70 -11.50
C LYS A 390 -2.04 19.21 -12.86
N TYR A 391 -1.89 18.29 -13.80
CA TYR A 391 -1.42 18.54 -15.17
C TYR A 391 -2.57 18.49 -16.16
N HIS A 392 -2.65 19.46 -17.07
CA HIS A 392 -3.51 19.35 -18.24
C HIS A 392 -2.97 18.30 -19.21
N LEU A 393 -3.86 17.43 -19.67
CA LEU A 393 -3.53 16.41 -20.65
C LEU A 393 -3.47 17.03 -22.05
N ILE A 394 -2.33 16.90 -22.70
CA ILE A 394 -2.15 17.15 -24.13
C ILE A 394 -3.04 16.18 -24.90
N ASP A 395 -3.60 16.64 -26.03
CA ASP A 395 -4.60 15.92 -26.84
C ASP A 395 -5.90 15.58 -26.10
N SER A 396 -6.14 16.25 -24.96
CA SER A 396 -7.44 16.25 -24.27
C SER A 396 -8.07 17.63 -24.37
N LYS A 397 -9.42 17.68 -24.39
CA LYS A 397 -10.15 18.96 -24.46
C LYS A 397 -10.05 19.71 -23.13
N ASN A 398 -10.41 19.03 -22.05
CA ASN A 398 -10.43 19.59 -20.68
C ASN A 398 -9.72 18.68 -19.67
N GLY A 399 -9.28 17.48 -20.08
CA GLY A 399 -8.81 16.46 -19.18
C GLY A 399 -7.59 16.89 -18.37
N ARG A 400 -7.60 16.58 -17.08
CA ARG A 400 -6.46 16.83 -16.17
C ARG A 400 -6.11 15.55 -15.43
N ILE A 401 -4.87 15.42 -15.00
CA ILE A 401 -4.39 14.32 -14.18
C ILE A 401 -3.56 14.84 -13.01
N GLN A 402 -3.80 14.33 -11.81
CA GLN A 402 -3.00 14.59 -10.64
C GLN A 402 -1.91 13.53 -10.50
N ILE A 403 -0.65 13.97 -10.53
CA ILE A 403 0.52 13.11 -10.34
C ILE A 403 1.34 13.66 -9.18
N GLU A 404 1.65 12.78 -8.24
CA GLU A 404 2.64 13.05 -7.22
C GLU A 404 3.94 12.30 -7.52
N LEU A 405 5.06 13.01 -7.42
CA LEU A 405 6.41 12.51 -7.58
C LEU A 405 7.13 12.65 -6.24
N GLN A 406 7.88 11.63 -5.84
CA GLN A 406 8.80 11.69 -4.71
C GLN A 406 10.17 11.18 -5.14
N TRP A 407 11.22 11.87 -4.75
CA TRP A 407 12.60 11.45 -4.93
C TRP A 407 13.20 11.13 -3.56
N ARG A 408 13.73 9.91 -3.41
CA ARG A 408 14.42 9.47 -2.19
C ARG A 408 15.86 9.15 -2.55
N THR A 409 16.83 9.79 -1.89
CA THR A 409 18.24 9.51 -2.16
C THR A 409 18.65 8.23 -1.44
N SER A 410 19.35 7.34 -2.15
CA SER A 410 20.08 6.27 -1.47
C SER A 410 21.38 6.83 -0.92
N SER A 411 21.80 6.30 0.22
CA SER A 411 23.03 6.72 0.90
C SER A 411 24.28 6.43 0.09
#